data_AF-B8G2C2-F1
#
_entry.id   AF-B8G2C2-F1
#
_cell.length_a   1.000
_cell.length_b   1.000
_cell.length_c   1.000
_cell.angle_alpha   90.00
_cell.angle_beta   90.00
_cell.angle_gamma   90.00
#
_symmetry.space_group_name_H-M   'P 1'
#
loop_
_entity.id
_entity.type
_entity.pdbx_description
1 polymer ?
#
loop_
_entity_poly.entity_id
_entity_poly.type
_entity_poly.pdbx_seq_one_letter_code
_entity_poly.pdbx_strand_id
1 'polypeptide(L)'
;MTIEGILVYSILLFIIIFLAVRLAIQPLIKNANNVAVNEEGELSLVKLQAIGVLDNHELEEVIQFYNQKKVSSKKMKELERYTKVLSELVRQGILTQEEYSRKMEKLRNYYFSDNSKA
;
A
#
# COMPACT_ATOMS: atom_id res chain seq x y z
N MET A 1 -32.47 37.96 19.39
CA MET A 1 -32.09 36.80 18.56
C MET A 1 -33.04 36.77 17.37
N THR A 2 -32.58 37.10 16.18
CA THR A 2 -33.43 37.17 14.98
C THR A 2 -33.73 35.76 14.48
N ILE A 3 -34.89 35.55 13.86
CA ILE A 3 -35.31 34.27 13.27
C ILE A 3 -34.27 33.78 12.25
N GLU A 4 -33.66 34.72 11.53
CA GLU A 4 -32.55 34.48 10.60
C GLU A 4 -31.34 33.87 11.30
N GLY A 5 -30.99 34.36 12.50
CA GLY A 5 -29.91 33.80 13.29
C GLY A 5 -30.19 32.35 13.71
N ILE A 6 -31.44 32.05 14.11
CA ILE A 6 -31.85 30.69 14.51
C ILE A 6 -31.71 29.71 13.34
N LEU A 7 -32.09 30.11 12.13
CA LEU A 7 -31.95 29.30 10.92
C LEU A 7 -30.50 29.02 10.57
N VAL A 8 -29.63 30.04 10.64
CA VAL A 8 -28.20 29.88 10.37
C VAL A 8 -27.56 28.92 11.38
N TYR A 9 -27.87 29.05 12.67
CA TYR A 9 -27.36 28.14 13.69
C TYR A 9 -27.82 26.69 13.48
N SER A 10 -29.08 26.48 13.06
CA SER A 10 -29.61 25.14 12.79
C SER A 10 -28.88 24.46 11.62
N ILE A 11 -28.60 25.20 10.54
CA ILE A 11 -27.86 24.68 9.37
C ILE A 11 -26.41 24.34 9.77
N LEU A 12 -25.75 25.22 10.52
CA LEU A 12 -24.37 25.02 10.98
C LEU A 12 -24.27 23.76 11.86
N LEU A 13 -25.23 23.57 12.75
CA LEU A 13 -25.30 22.40 13.62
C LEU A 13 -25.55 21.12 12.83
N PHE A 14 -26.41 21.15 11.81
CA PHE A 14 -26.62 20.02 10.90
C PHE A 14 -25.34 19.63 10.17
N ILE A 15 -24.58 20.60 9.65
CA ILE A 15 -23.31 20.35 8.95
C ILE A 15 -22.30 19.67 9.88
N ILE A 16 -22.17 20.14 11.12
CA ILE A 16 -21.23 19.57 12.10
C ILE A 16 -21.60 18.12 12.42
N ILE A 17 -22.87 17.85 12.69
CA ILE A 17 -23.36 16.49 12.98
C ILE A 17 -23.17 15.58 11.76
N PHE A 18 -23.54 16.06 10.57
CA PHE A 18 -23.37 15.31 9.33
C PHE A 18 -21.90 14.94 9.09
N LEU A 19 -20.97 15.89 9.30
CA LEU A 19 -19.53 15.63 9.16
C LEU A 19 -19.03 14.65 10.23
N ALA A 20 -19.48 14.77 11.48
CA ALA A 20 -19.10 13.86 12.55
C ALA A 20 -19.57 12.42 12.28
N VAL A 21 -20.82 12.26 11.84
CA VAL A 21 -21.39 10.96 11.46
C VAL A 21 -20.67 10.41 10.24
N ARG A 22 -20.43 11.22 9.21
CA ARG A 22 -19.68 10.82 8.01
C ARG A 22 -18.25 10.40 8.33
N LEU A 23 -17.59 11.06 9.29
CA LEU A 23 -16.24 10.73 9.73
C LEU A 23 -16.21 9.47 10.60
N ALA A 24 -17.26 9.21 11.39
CA ALA A 24 -17.40 8.01 12.20
C ALA A 24 -17.77 6.76 11.36
N ILE A 25 -18.57 6.95 10.31
CA ILE A 25 -18.94 5.88 9.35
C ILE A 25 -17.86 5.69 8.27
N GLN A 26 -17.00 6.69 8.03
CA GLN A 26 -15.84 6.51 7.17
C GLN A 26 -15.04 5.32 7.72
N PRO A 27 -14.91 4.21 6.96
CA PRO A 27 -14.13 3.10 7.43
C PRO A 27 -12.74 3.63 7.75
N LEU A 28 -12.20 3.20 8.88
CA LEU A 28 -10.84 3.48 9.33
C LEU A 28 -9.83 2.87 8.34
N ILE A 29 -9.82 3.34 7.09
CA ILE A 29 -8.72 3.17 6.14
C ILE A 29 -7.61 4.17 6.54
N LYS A 30 -7.37 4.31 7.85
CA LYS A 30 -6.14 4.86 8.39
C LYS A 30 -5.21 3.68 8.58
N ASN A 31 -4.69 3.20 7.46
CA ASN A 31 -3.41 2.48 7.31
C ASN A 31 -3.13 2.05 5.85
N ALA A 32 -3.82 2.64 4.85
CA ALA A 32 -3.48 2.42 3.44
C ALA A 32 -2.25 3.22 2.95
N ASN A 33 -1.50 3.88 3.84
CA ASN A 33 -0.28 4.59 3.44
C ASN A 33 0.88 3.68 3.01
N ASN A 34 0.70 2.35 2.97
CA ASN A 34 1.70 1.42 2.45
C ASN A 34 1.16 0.45 1.38
N VAL A 35 -0.02 0.69 0.83
CA VAL A 35 -0.62 -0.22 -0.16
C VAL A 35 -0.52 0.45 -1.52
N ALA A 36 0.63 0.26 -2.17
CA ALA A 36 0.74 0.54 -3.58
C ALA A 36 -0.07 -0.51 -4.34
N VAL A 37 -1.40 -0.44 -4.35
CA VAL A 37 -2.24 -0.97 -5.43
C VAL A 37 -2.36 0.18 -6.43
N ASN A 38 -2.23 -0.12 -7.73
CA ASN A 38 -2.41 0.92 -8.74
C ASN A 38 -3.84 1.44 -8.59
N GLU A 39 -4.08 2.75 -8.66
CA GLU A 39 -5.41 3.35 -8.36
C GLU A 39 -6.57 2.61 -9.08
N GLU A 40 -6.31 2.05 -10.27
CA GLU A 40 -7.23 1.24 -11.07
C GLU A 40 -7.64 -0.11 -10.43
N GLY A 41 -6.72 -0.78 -9.71
CA GLY A 41 -6.96 -2.07 -9.06
C GLY A 41 -7.77 -1.94 -7.78
N GLU A 42 -7.56 -0.89 -7.01
CA GLU A 42 -8.39 -0.56 -5.83
C GLU A 42 -9.79 -0.15 -6.27
N LEU A 43 -9.91 0.67 -7.34
CA LEU A 43 -11.21 1.07 -7.90
C LEU A 43 -12.03 -0.13 -8.40
N SER A 44 -11.36 -1.16 -8.92
CA SER A 44 -11.97 -2.41 -9.39
C SER A 44 -12.52 -3.26 -8.24
N LEU A 45 -11.73 -3.43 -7.18
CA LEU A 45 -12.10 -4.23 -6.00
C LEU A 45 -13.24 -3.58 -5.20
N VAL A 46 -13.24 -2.24 -5.08
CA VAL A 46 -14.33 -1.48 -4.47
C VAL A 46 -15.62 -1.59 -5.29
N LYS A 47 -15.55 -1.69 -6.62
CA LYS A 47 -16.72 -1.94 -7.47
C LYS A 47 -17.30 -3.34 -7.26
N LEU A 48 -16.45 -4.35 -7.06
CA LEU A 48 -16.87 -5.74 -6.77
C LEU A 48 -17.61 -5.84 -5.42
N GLN A 49 -17.19 -5.07 -4.42
CA GLN A 49 -17.92 -4.91 -3.16
C GLN A 49 -19.27 -4.19 -3.37
N ALA A 50 -19.28 -3.11 -4.15
CA ALA A 50 -20.49 -2.33 -4.39
C ALA A 50 -21.59 -3.11 -5.14
N ILE A 51 -21.23 -4.13 -5.93
CA ILE A 51 -22.19 -5.03 -6.60
C ILE A 51 -22.53 -6.28 -5.78
N GLY A 52 -22.05 -6.39 -4.55
CA GLY A 52 -22.34 -7.51 -3.65
C GLY A 52 -21.69 -8.84 -4.04
N VAL A 53 -20.66 -8.81 -4.89
CA VAL A 53 -19.91 -10.02 -5.31
C VAL A 53 -18.88 -10.41 -4.28
N LEU A 54 -18.36 -9.44 -3.52
CA LEU A 54 -17.46 -9.68 -2.39
C LEU A 54 -18.06 -9.01 -1.15
N ASP A 55 -18.13 -9.74 -0.05
CA ASP A 55 -18.37 -9.13 1.24
C ASP A 55 -17.12 -8.38 1.76
N ASN A 56 -17.27 -7.67 2.88
CA ASN A 56 -16.18 -6.86 3.43
C ASN A 56 -14.97 -7.68 3.87
N HIS A 57 -15.20 -8.93 4.28
CA HIS A 57 -14.16 -9.84 4.75
C HIS A 57 -13.41 -10.44 3.55
N GLU A 58 -14.15 -10.91 2.55
CA GLU A 58 -13.61 -11.43 1.29
C GLU A 58 -12.80 -10.36 0.54
N LEU A 59 -13.27 -9.11 0.55
CA LEU A 59 -12.52 -7.99 -0.03
C LEU A 59 -11.16 -7.79 0.65
N GLU A 60 -11.13 -7.87 1.98
CA GLU A 60 -9.89 -7.70 2.75
C GLU A 60 -8.91 -8.84 2.47
N GLU A 61 -9.38 -10.09 2.41
CA GLU A 61 -8.56 -11.25 2.05
C GLU A 61 -7.99 -11.13 0.63
N VAL A 62 -8.81 -10.70 -0.34
CA VAL A 62 -8.38 -10.48 -1.72
C VAL A 62 -7.33 -9.37 -1.79
N ILE A 63 -7.52 -8.25 -1.09
CA ILE A 63 -6.54 -7.17 -1.02
C ILE A 63 -5.22 -7.67 -0.40
N GLN A 64 -5.28 -8.44 0.68
CA GLN A 64 -4.10 -9.03 1.31
C GLN A 64 -3.35 -9.98 0.37
N PHE A 65 -4.08 -10.85 -0.33
CA PHE A 65 -3.53 -11.79 -1.31
C PHE A 65 -2.81 -11.06 -2.46
N TYR A 66 -3.44 -10.05 -3.05
CA TYR A 66 -2.84 -9.24 -4.11
C TYR A 66 -1.64 -8.43 -3.61
N ASN A 67 -1.71 -7.90 -2.39
CA ASN A 67 -0.59 -7.18 -1.78
C ASN A 67 0.60 -8.09 -1.49
N GLN A 68 0.37 -9.30 -0.96
CA GLN A 68 1.44 -10.27 -0.72
C GLN A 68 2.12 -10.69 -2.04
N LYS A 69 1.34 -10.96 -3.08
CA LYS A 69 1.85 -11.27 -4.42
C LYS A 69 2.61 -10.09 -5.04
N LYS A 70 2.11 -8.86 -4.85
CA LYS A 70 2.74 -7.64 -5.37
C LYS A 70 4.03 -7.30 -4.64
N VAL A 71 4.06 -7.40 -3.31
CA VAL A 71 5.27 -7.21 -2.48
C VAL A 71 6.34 -8.23 -2.86
N SER A 72 5.97 -9.49 -3.04
CA SER A 72 6.88 -10.53 -3.56
C SER A 72 7.42 -10.17 -4.95
N SER A 73 6.55 -9.74 -5.88
CA SER A 73 6.97 -9.35 -7.23
C SER A 73 7.84 -8.10 -7.27
N LYS A 74 7.59 -7.12 -6.39
CA LYS A 74 8.35 -5.86 -6.33
C LYS A 74 9.73 -6.08 -5.72
N LYS A 75 9.80 -6.81 -4.59
CA LYS A 75 11.07 -7.22 -3.98
C LYS A 75 11.94 -8.00 -4.97
N MET A 76 11.34 -8.92 -5.72
CA MET A 76 12.07 -9.70 -6.74
C MET A 76 12.58 -8.83 -7.90
N LYS A 77 11.76 -7.89 -8.40
CA LYS A 77 12.16 -6.95 -9.46
C LYS A 77 13.26 -5.97 -9.02
N GLU A 78 13.21 -5.49 -7.78
CA GLU A 78 14.26 -4.63 -7.24
C GLU A 78 15.58 -5.39 -7.05
N LEU A 79 15.51 -6.61 -6.52
CA LEU A 79 16.67 -7.51 -6.42
C LEU A 79 17.33 -7.75 -7.78
N GLU A 80 16.54 -8.03 -8.81
CA GLU A 80 17.02 -8.22 -10.18
C GLU A 80 17.71 -6.96 -10.71
N ARG A 81 17.10 -5.79 -10.51
CA ARG A 81 17.69 -4.50 -10.91
C ARG A 81 19.04 -4.26 -10.24
N TYR A 82 19.13 -4.44 -8.92
CA TYR A 82 20.37 -4.21 -8.18
C TYR A 82 21.45 -5.24 -8.51
N THR A 83 21.05 -6.47 -8.79
CA THR A 83 21.96 -7.51 -9.30
C THR A 83 22.59 -7.08 -10.62
N LYS A 84 21.79 -6.51 -11.54
CA LYS A 84 22.28 -6.00 -12.82
C LYS A 84 23.24 -4.82 -12.66
N VAL A 85 22.95 -3.91 -11.73
CA VAL A 85 23.88 -2.80 -11.43
C VAL A 85 25.21 -3.33 -10.89
N LEU A 86 25.18 -4.26 -9.94
CA LEU A 86 26.41 -4.84 -9.38
C LEU A 86 27.23 -5.58 -10.44
N SER A 87 26.59 -6.30 -11.36
CA SER A 87 27.31 -7.00 -12.44
C SER A 87 27.89 -6.04 -13.48
N GLU A 88 27.22 -4.93 -13.78
CA GLU A 88 27.74 -3.88 -14.64
C GLU A 88 28.97 -3.20 -14.02
N LEU A 89 28.96 -2.96 -12.71
CA LEU A 89 30.11 -2.38 -12.00
C LEU A 89 31.34 -3.29 -12.02
N VAL A 90 31.15 -4.61 -11.94
CA VAL A 90 32.25 -5.58 -12.15
C VAL A 90 32.75 -5.53 -13.58
N ARG A 91 31.83 -5.50 -14.56
CA ARG A 91 32.19 -5.44 -15.99
C ARG A 91 32.98 -4.17 -16.35
N GLN A 92 32.72 -3.07 -15.65
CA GLN A 92 33.44 -1.81 -15.81
C GLN A 92 34.76 -1.74 -15.02
N GLY A 93 35.09 -2.77 -14.25
CA GLY A 93 36.28 -2.80 -13.40
C GLY A 93 36.20 -1.88 -12.18
N ILE A 94 35.01 -1.37 -11.85
CA ILE A 94 34.76 -0.51 -10.68
C ILE A 94 34.74 -1.35 -9.40
N LEU A 95 34.26 -2.59 -9.50
CA LEU A 95 34.26 -3.55 -8.40
C LEU A 95 35.13 -4.75 -8.74
N THR A 96 35.86 -5.27 -7.75
CA THR A 96 36.47 -6.59 -7.88
C THR A 96 35.43 -7.70 -7.69
N GLN A 97 35.78 -8.93 -8.10
CA GLN A 97 34.90 -10.09 -7.95
C GLN A 97 34.61 -10.41 -6.47
N GLU A 98 35.57 -10.16 -5.58
CA GLU A 98 35.42 -10.33 -4.13
C GLU A 98 34.49 -9.27 -3.54
N GLU A 99 34.54 -8.02 -4.03
CA GLU A 99 33.64 -6.95 -3.61
C GLU A 99 32.21 -7.18 -4.10
N TYR A 100 32.05 -7.65 -5.33
CA TYR A 100 30.78 -8.10 -5.87
C TYR A 100 30.16 -9.17 -4.99
N SER A 101 30.92 -10.20 -4.64
CA SER A 101 30.42 -11.34 -3.85
C SER A 101 29.93 -10.88 -2.47
N ARG A 102 30.70 -10.04 -1.77
CA ARG A 102 30.31 -9.48 -0.47
C ARG A 102 29.07 -8.57 -0.55
N LYS A 103 28.97 -7.75 -1.61
CA LYS A 103 27.82 -6.85 -1.80
C LYS A 103 26.56 -7.63 -2.20
N MET A 104 26.71 -8.69 -3.00
CA MET A 104 25.64 -9.58 -3.42
C MET A 104 25.07 -10.39 -2.24
N GLU A 105 25.93 -10.82 -1.32
CA GLU A 105 25.51 -11.47 -0.07
C GLU A 105 24.66 -10.53 0.79
N LYS A 106 25.10 -9.27 0.98
CA LYS A 106 24.32 -8.25 1.70
C LYS A 106 22.98 -7.98 1.02
N LEU A 107 22.96 -7.88 -0.30
CA LEU A 107 21.75 -7.66 -1.09
C LEU A 107 20.78 -8.83 -0.91
N ARG A 108 21.26 -10.07 -1.00
CA ARG A 108 20.45 -11.27 -0.78
C ARG A 108 19.92 -11.31 0.66
N ASN A 109 20.75 -11.03 1.65
CA ASN A 109 20.31 -11.03 3.05
C ASN A 109 19.21 -9.99 3.30
N TYR A 110 19.32 -8.78 2.74
CA TYR A 110 18.28 -7.76 2.85
C TYR A 110 16.91 -8.22 2.30
N TYR A 111 16.90 -8.97 1.20
CA TYR A 111 15.65 -9.40 0.57
C TYR A 111 15.11 -10.76 1.07
N PHE A 112 15.97 -11.65 1.58
CA PHE A 112 15.60 -13.03 1.96
C PHE A 112 15.70 -13.35 3.46
N SER A 113 16.34 -12.51 4.28
CA SER A 113 16.51 -12.78 5.73
C SER A 113 15.21 -12.65 6.54
N ASP A 114 14.13 -12.10 5.96
CA ASP A 114 12.81 -11.98 6.61
C ASP A 114 11.95 -13.25 6.49
N ASN A 115 12.34 -14.23 5.68
CA ASN A 115 11.54 -15.45 5.44
C ASN A 115 11.90 -16.62 6.37
N SER A 116 12.72 -16.41 7.42
CA SER A 116 13.13 -17.47 8.36
C SER A 116 12.31 -17.52 9.66
N LYS A 117 11.27 -16.69 9.79
CA LYS A 117 10.39 -16.65 10.98
C LYS A 117 8.90 -16.58 10.61
N ALA A 118 8.46 -17.42 9.68
CA ALA A 118 7.04 -17.69 9.45
C ALA A 118 6.81 -19.20 9.57
#